data_AF-A0A1T4LD10-F1
#
_entry.id   AF-A0A1T4LD10-F1
#
_cell.length_a   1.000
_cell.length_b   1.000
_cell.length_c   1.000
_cell.angle_alpha   90.00
_cell.angle_beta   90.00
_cell.angle_gamma   90.00
#
_symmetry.space_group_name_H-M   'P 1'
#
loop_
_entity.id
_entity.type
_entity.pdbx_description
1 polymer ?
#
loop_
_entity_poly.entity_id
_entity_poly.type
_entity_poly.pdbx_seq_one_letter_code
_entity_poly.pdbx_strand_id
1 'polypeptide(L)'
;MNTKDWILLFTPILCNGIVVLVLQKMFERKQQIARERRIYVSELQRKIDCALSSFMKVLQTSGNDISQVNAVNNFVEDYCAVFYYYQQNQKLFEKFSVKMQKLINEHEKMQVILDTLHKTGHSDQLTHNMEDSLRKIYEILQSIQHDCINHKV
;
A
#
# COMPACT_ATOMS: atom_id res chain seq x y z
N MET A 1 -12.84 10.06 -64.38
CA MET A 1 -12.23 9.67 -63.10
C MET A 1 -12.39 8.17 -62.95
N ASN A 2 -11.27 7.45 -62.89
CA ASN A 2 -11.26 5.99 -62.89
C ASN A 2 -11.42 5.49 -61.44
N THR A 3 -11.95 4.27 -61.25
CA THR A 3 -12.13 3.65 -59.91
C THR A 3 -10.84 3.59 -59.08
N LYS A 4 -9.67 3.61 -59.73
CA LYS A 4 -8.35 3.69 -59.09
C LYS A 4 -8.06 5.03 -58.39
N ASP A 5 -8.63 6.15 -58.86
CA ASP A 5 -8.44 7.47 -58.25
C ASP A 5 -9.18 7.59 -56.91
N TRP A 6 -10.36 6.96 -56.80
CA TRP A 6 -11.13 6.88 -55.56
C TRP A 6 -10.42 6.06 -54.47
N ILE A 7 -9.75 4.97 -54.86
CA ILE A 7 -8.97 4.15 -53.92
C ILE A 7 -7.78 4.94 -53.38
N LEU A 8 -7.09 5.70 -54.23
CA LEU A 8 -5.97 6.56 -53.84
C LEU A 8 -6.38 7.71 -52.91
N LEU A 9 -7.62 8.19 -53.01
CA LEU A 9 -8.19 9.22 -52.12
C LEU A 9 -8.70 8.64 -50.79
N PHE A 10 -9.30 7.45 -50.79
CA PHE A 10 -9.85 6.82 -49.59
C PHE A 10 -8.80 6.16 -48.70
N THR A 11 -7.74 5.60 -49.29
CA THR A 11 -6.70 4.86 -48.54
C THR A 11 -6.00 5.72 -47.48
N PRO A 12 -5.56 6.96 -47.76
CA PRO A 12 -4.94 7.82 -46.74
C PRO A 12 -5.92 8.22 -45.62
N ILE A 13 -7.20 8.44 -45.96
CA ILE A 13 -8.25 8.82 -45.00
C ILE A 13 -8.54 7.65 -44.05
N LEU A 14 -8.68 6.43 -44.59
CA LEU A 14 -8.89 5.22 -43.80
C LEU A 14 -7.66 4.86 -42.97
N CYS A 15 -6.45 4.92 -43.54
CA CYS A 15 -5.21 4.66 -42.80
C CYS A 15 -5.00 5.66 -41.65
N ASN A 16 -5.23 6.96 -41.89
CA ASN A 16 -5.13 7.98 -40.83
C ASN A 16 -6.20 7.76 -39.75
N GLY A 17 -7.44 7.40 -40.13
CA GLY A 17 -8.49 7.06 -39.18
C GLY A 17 -8.17 5.84 -38.32
N ILE A 18 -7.60 4.79 -38.91
CA ILE A 18 -7.17 3.57 -38.19
C ILE A 18 -6.05 3.91 -37.19
N VAL A 19 -5.07 4.73 -37.58
CA VAL A 19 -3.98 5.15 -36.69
C VAL A 19 -4.50 5.96 -35.50
N VAL A 20 -5.43 6.89 -35.74
CA VAL A 20 -6.07 7.67 -34.67
C VAL A 20 -6.85 6.76 -33.71
N LEU A 21 -7.60 5.77 -34.22
CA LEU A 21 -8.32 4.81 -33.40
C LEU A 21 -7.39 3.95 -32.53
N VAL A 22 -6.26 3.49 -33.08
CA VAL A 22 -5.26 2.72 -32.32
C VAL A 22 -4.64 3.58 -31.22
N LEU A 23 -4.28 4.84 -31.52
CA LEU A 23 -3.71 5.77 -30.54
C LEU A 23 -4.71 6.11 -29.42
N GLN A 24 -5.98 6.39 -29.76
CA GLN A 24 -7.03 6.63 -28.77
C GLN A 24 -7.21 5.42 -27.84
N LYS A 25 -7.30 4.21 -28.40
CA LYS A 25 -7.45 2.98 -27.62
C LYS A 25 -6.25 2.70 -26.72
N MET A 26 -5.03 3.02 -27.15
CA MET A 26 -3.84 2.95 -26.30
C MET A 26 -3.88 3.97 -25.17
N PHE A 27 -4.34 5.19 -25.45
CA PHE A 27 -4.45 6.25 -24.44
C PHE A 27 -5.52 5.94 -23.39
N GLU A 28 -6.69 5.44 -23.82
CA GLU A 28 -7.77 4.97 -22.94
C GLU A 28 -7.30 3.85 -22.01
N ARG A 29 -6.57 2.86 -22.54
CA ARG A 29 -5.97 1.79 -21.73
C ARG A 29 -4.99 2.33 -20.69
N LYS A 30 -4.12 3.28 -21.08
CA LYS A 30 -3.19 3.92 -20.13
C LYS A 30 -3.94 4.70 -19.04
N GLN A 31 -5.01 5.40 -19.40
CA GLN A 31 -5.84 6.12 -18.43
C GLN A 31 -6.57 5.18 -17.48
N GLN A 32 -7.10 4.06 -17.95
CA GLN A 32 -7.75 3.04 -17.11
C GLN A 32 -6.77 2.48 -16.07
N ILE A 33 -5.57 2.07 -16.50
CA ILE A 33 -4.53 1.56 -15.59
C ILE A 33 -4.14 2.62 -14.55
N ALA A 34 -4.00 3.88 -14.96
CA ALA A 34 -3.70 4.98 -14.04
C ALA A 34 -4.83 5.21 -13.03
N ARG A 35 -6.09 5.09 -13.47
CA ARG A 35 -7.28 5.23 -12.62
C ARG A 35 -7.39 4.10 -11.61
N GLU A 36 -7.21 2.85 -12.05
CA GLU A 36 -7.17 1.68 -11.18
C GLU A 36 -6.08 1.86 -10.13
N ARG A 37 -4.84 2.19 -10.52
CA ARG A 37 -3.74 2.45 -9.58
C ARG A 37 -4.09 3.51 -8.53
N ARG A 38 -4.77 4.60 -8.91
CA ARG A 38 -5.22 5.62 -7.95
C ARG A 38 -6.22 5.07 -6.93
N ILE A 39 -7.14 4.20 -7.34
CA ILE A 39 -8.09 3.55 -6.44
C ILE A 39 -7.35 2.65 -5.45
N TYR A 40 -6.43 1.82 -5.93
CA TYR A 40 -5.61 0.95 -5.08
C TYR A 40 -4.73 1.74 -4.08
N VAL A 41 -4.07 2.80 -4.54
CA VAL A 41 -3.29 3.69 -3.66
C VAL A 41 -4.18 4.39 -2.64
N SER A 42 -5.41 4.77 -3.02
CA SER A 42 -6.35 5.37 -2.09
C SER A 42 -6.82 4.42 -1.00
N GLU A 43 -7.08 3.17 -1.37
CA GLU A 43 -7.46 2.15 -0.39
C GLU A 43 -6.29 1.75 0.50
N LEU A 44 -5.06 1.69 -0.04
CA LEU A 44 -3.85 1.51 0.75
C LEU A 44 -3.69 2.64 1.78
N GLN A 45 -3.84 3.89 1.35
CA GLN A 45 -3.78 5.04 2.25
C GLN A 45 -4.84 4.93 3.35
N ARG A 46 -6.08 4.61 3.01
CA ARG A 46 -7.17 4.46 3.99
C ARG A 46 -6.82 3.44 5.08
N LYS A 47 -6.25 2.29 4.69
CA LYS A 47 -5.82 1.26 5.64
C LYS A 47 -4.67 1.74 6.54
N ILE A 48 -3.72 2.48 5.97
CA ILE A 48 -2.63 3.09 6.74
C ILE A 48 -3.18 4.13 7.73
N ASP A 49 -4.13 4.97 7.32
CA ASP A 49 -4.76 5.96 8.18
C ASP A 49 -5.47 5.28 9.38
N CYS A 50 -6.15 4.14 9.14
CA CYS A 50 -6.73 3.32 10.20
C CYS A 50 -5.65 2.82 11.18
N ALA A 51 -4.57 2.22 10.68
CA ALA A 51 -3.48 1.72 11.52
C ALA A 51 -2.82 2.83 12.34
N LEU A 52 -2.55 3.99 11.75
CA LEU A 52 -1.99 5.15 12.46
C LEU A 52 -2.93 5.67 13.54
N SER A 53 -4.25 5.71 13.27
CA SER A 53 -5.27 6.09 14.25
C SER A 53 -5.31 5.12 15.43
N SER A 54 -5.22 3.81 15.18
CA SER A 54 -5.16 2.79 16.23
C SER A 54 -3.89 2.89 17.06
N PHE A 55 -2.74 3.23 16.45
CA PHE A 55 -1.52 3.50 17.21
C PHE A 55 -1.66 4.72 18.14
N MET A 56 -2.35 5.78 17.71
CA MET A 56 -2.61 6.94 18.58
C MET A 56 -3.45 6.55 19.79
N LYS A 57 -4.38 5.60 19.65
CA LYS A 57 -5.14 5.07 20.79
C LYS A 57 -4.24 4.31 21.77
N VAL A 58 -3.26 3.54 21.28
CA VAL A 58 -2.25 2.87 22.14
C VAL A 58 -1.55 3.89 23.03
N LEU A 59 -1.11 5.01 22.45
CA LEU A 59 -0.45 6.09 23.19
C LEU A 59 -1.37 6.78 24.22
N GLN A 60 -2.67 6.85 23.93
CA GLN A 60 -3.66 7.50 24.80
C GLN A 60 -4.15 6.60 25.95
N THR A 61 -4.03 5.28 25.83
CA THR A 61 -4.53 4.30 26.83
C THR A 61 -3.62 4.09 28.06
N SER A 62 -2.69 5.00 28.37
CA SER A 62 -1.77 4.82 29.50
C SER A 62 -2.53 4.71 30.83
N GLY A 63 -2.41 3.57 31.53
CA GLY A 63 -2.89 3.39 32.91
C GLY A 63 -4.04 2.40 33.11
N ASN A 64 -4.52 1.70 32.08
CA ASN A 64 -5.47 0.58 32.23
C ASN A 64 -5.03 -0.62 31.38
N ASP A 65 -4.51 -1.66 32.03
CA ASP A 65 -3.86 -2.81 31.38
C ASP A 65 -4.73 -3.47 30.30
N ILE A 66 -6.04 -3.62 30.55
CA ILE A 66 -6.95 -4.27 29.58
C ILE A 66 -7.19 -3.37 28.36
N SER A 67 -7.37 -2.07 28.58
CA SER A 67 -7.60 -1.11 27.49
C SER A 67 -6.35 -0.95 26.63
N GLN A 68 -5.17 -0.96 27.26
CA GLN A 68 -3.89 -0.87 26.56
C GLN A 68 -3.61 -2.13 25.72
N VAL A 69 -3.85 -3.32 26.26
CA VAL A 69 -3.72 -4.59 25.50
C VAL A 69 -4.66 -4.60 24.29
N ASN A 70 -5.92 -4.20 24.47
CA ASN A 70 -6.88 -4.13 23.36
C ASN A 70 -6.47 -3.10 22.31
N ALA A 71 -5.94 -1.94 22.71
CA ALA A 71 -5.45 -0.94 21.77
C ALA A 71 -4.25 -1.47 20.95
N VAL A 72 -3.33 -2.18 21.58
CA VAL A 72 -2.17 -2.79 20.90
C VAL A 72 -2.64 -3.87 19.92
N ASN A 73 -3.57 -4.74 20.33
CA ASN A 73 -4.12 -5.77 19.44
C ASN A 73 -4.80 -5.16 18.22
N ASN A 74 -5.63 -4.12 18.40
CA ASN A 74 -6.26 -3.40 17.30
C ASN A 74 -5.23 -2.78 16.34
N PHE A 75 -4.16 -2.18 16.88
CA PHE A 75 -3.08 -1.67 16.04
C PHE A 75 -2.39 -2.79 15.25
N VAL A 76 -2.16 -3.95 15.88
CA VAL A 76 -1.57 -5.12 15.24
C VAL A 76 -2.42 -5.62 14.08
N GLU A 77 -3.73 -5.77 14.30
CA GLU A 77 -4.67 -6.18 13.27
C GLU A 77 -4.70 -5.18 12.10
N ASP A 78 -4.72 -3.88 12.39
CA ASP A 78 -4.78 -2.84 11.36
C ASP A 78 -3.51 -2.78 10.51
N TYR A 79 -2.31 -2.85 11.10
CA TYR A 79 -1.09 -2.87 10.29
C TYR A 79 -0.93 -4.20 9.53
N CYS A 80 -1.41 -5.32 10.08
CA CYS A 80 -1.46 -6.59 9.34
C CYS A 80 -2.38 -6.48 8.11
N ALA A 81 -3.50 -5.77 8.22
CA ALA A 81 -4.39 -5.52 7.09
C ALA A 81 -3.71 -4.69 5.98
N VAL A 82 -2.84 -3.74 6.35
CA VAL A 82 -1.99 -3.01 5.39
C VAL A 82 -1.03 -3.97 4.68
N PHE A 83 -0.36 -4.84 5.45
CA PHE A 83 0.56 -5.85 4.93
C PHE A 83 -0.12 -6.80 3.93
N TYR A 84 -1.24 -7.42 4.31
CA TYR A 84 -1.96 -8.35 3.43
C TYR A 84 -2.47 -7.66 2.17
N TYR A 85 -2.96 -6.43 2.29
CA TYR A 85 -3.42 -5.67 1.13
C TYR A 85 -2.27 -5.37 0.16
N TYR A 86 -1.08 -5.03 0.67
CA TYR A 86 0.11 -4.89 -0.17
C TYR A 86 0.49 -6.20 -0.86
N GLN A 87 0.52 -7.31 -0.11
CA GLN A 87 0.94 -8.62 -0.64
C GLN A 87 0.03 -9.10 -1.80
N GLN A 88 -1.29 -8.90 -1.67
CA GLN A 88 -2.26 -9.23 -2.71
C GLN A 88 -2.10 -8.36 -3.98
N ASN A 89 -1.56 -7.15 -3.83
CA ASN A 89 -1.52 -6.14 -4.89
C ASN A 89 -0.08 -5.69 -5.21
N GLN A 90 0.92 -6.53 -4.92
CA GLN A 90 2.34 -6.17 -4.98
C GLN A 90 2.75 -5.57 -6.32
N LYS A 91 2.22 -6.10 -7.44
CA LYS A 91 2.48 -5.63 -8.80
C LYS A 91 2.05 -4.17 -9.05
N LEU A 92 1.11 -3.66 -8.26
CA LEU A 92 0.60 -2.29 -8.36
C LEU A 92 1.39 -1.31 -7.47
N PHE A 93 2.16 -1.83 -6.52
CA PHE A 93 2.83 -1.06 -5.47
C PHE A 93 4.37 -1.11 -5.55
N GLU A 94 4.95 -1.34 -6.73
CA GLU A 94 6.41 -1.41 -6.93
C GLU A 94 7.17 -0.23 -6.30
N LYS A 95 6.61 0.99 -6.35
CA LYS A 95 7.22 2.18 -5.73
C LYS A 95 7.28 2.14 -4.21
N PHE A 96 6.35 1.44 -3.56
CA PHE A 96 6.31 1.28 -2.10
C PHE A 96 7.10 0.05 -1.63
N SER A 97 7.63 -0.75 -2.56
CA SER A 97 8.20 -2.07 -2.27
C SER A 97 9.30 -2.05 -1.21
N VAL A 98 10.21 -1.07 -1.26
CA VAL A 98 11.30 -0.93 -0.29
C VAL A 98 10.76 -0.65 1.12
N LYS A 99 9.77 0.25 1.25
CA LYS A 99 9.19 0.60 2.55
C LYS A 99 8.33 -0.53 3.10
N MET A 100 7.58 -1.21 2.23
CA MET A 100 6.81 -2.40 2.59
C MET A 100 7.70 -3.57 2.98
N GLN A 101 8.86 -3.75 2.34
CA GLN A 101 9.83 -4.75 2.77
C GLN A 101 10.38 -4.45 4.17
N LYS A 102 10.61 -3.16 4.50
CA LYS A 102 10.98 -2.77 5.87
C LYS A 102 9.87 -3.11 6.87
N LEU A 103 8.60 -2.86 6.52
CA LEU A 103 7.45 -3.23 7.35
C LEU A 103 7.42 -4.74 7.61
N ILE A 104 7.67 -5.56 6.58
CA ILE A 104 7.75 -7.02 6.67
C ILE A 104 8.85 -7.45 7.63
N ASN A 105 10.06 -6.91 7.45
CA ASN A 105 11.20 -7.28 8.28
C ASN A 105 10.98 -6.92 9.77
N GLU A 106 10.32 -5.79 10.07
CA GLU A 106 9.97 -5.44 11.46
C GLU A 106 8.85 -6.32 12.00
N HIS A 107 7.87 -6.72 11.18
CA HIS A 107 6.85 -7.69 11.58
C HIS A 107 7.45 -9.06 11.92
N GLU A 108 8.36 -9.57 11.09
CA GLU A 108 9.07 -10.84 11.35
C GLU A 108 9.88 -10.78 12.66
N LYS A 109 10.55 -9.65 12.93
CA LYS A 109 11.25 -9.45 14.21
C LYS A 109 10.30 -9.53 15.41
N MET A 110 9.12 -8.91 15.32
CA MET A 110 8.13 -9.00 16.39
C MET A 110 7.61 -10.42 16.59
N GLN A 111 7.40 -11.19 15.51
CA GLN A 111 7.02 -12.60 15.63
C GLN A 111 8.09 -13.40 16.38
N VAL A 112 9.38 -13.18 16.06
CA VAL A 112 10.49 -13.84 16.77
C VAL A 112 10.53 -13.44 18.26
N ILE A 113 10.30 -12.16 18.58
CA ILE A 113 10.25 -11.67 19.96
C ILE A 113 9.10 -12.33 20.72
N LEU A 114 7.91 -12.42 20.12
CA LEU A 114 6.73 -13.06 20.70
C LEU A 114 6.95 -14.57 20.95
N ASP A 115 7.52 -15.27 19.97
CA ASP A 115 7.87 -16.69 20.11
C ASP A 115 8.89 -16.92 21.23
N THR A 116 9.83 -15.98 21.39
CA THR A 116 10.83 -16.04 22.46
C THR A 116 10.19 -15.80 23.81
N LEU A 117 9.36 -14.76 23.96
CA LEU A 117 8.59 -14.47 25.17
C LEU A 117 7.72 -15.67 25.60
N HIS A 118 7.08 -16.35 24.65
CA HIS A 118 6.28 -17.54 24.93
C HIS A 118 7.12 -18.71 25.46
N LYS A 119 8.39 -18.82 25.06
CA LYS A 119 9.29 -19.92 25.46
C LYS A 119 10.07 -19.64 26.74
N THR A 120 10.53 -18.41 26.93
CA THR A 120 11.44 -18.04 28.04
C THR A 120 10.74 -17.34 29.20
N GLY A 121 9.46 -16.98 29.06
CA GLY A 121 8.74 -16.15 30.02
C GLY A 121 9.02 -14.66 29.82
N HIS A 122 8.50 -13.82 30.73
CA HIS A 122 8.67 -12.37 30.66
C HIS A 122 10.13 -11.95 30.81
N SER A 123 10.58 -11.07 29.92
CA SER A 123 11.86 -10.37 30.00
C SER A 123 11.62 -8.91 29.64
N ASP A 124 11.98 -8.00 30.55
CA ASP A 124 11.82 -6.55 30.36
C ASP A 124 12.53 -6.06 29.09
N GLN A 125 13.65 -6.70 28.74
CA GLN A 125 14.39 -6.39 27.52
C GLN A 125 13.63 -6.80 26.25
N LEU A 126 12.90 -7.91 26.27
CA LEU A 126 12.06 -8.34 25.14
C LEU A 126 10.83 -7.43 25.00
N THR A 127 10.23 -7.01 26.11
CA THR A 127 9.14 -6.02 26.11
C THR A 127 9.59 -4.70 25.50
N HIS A 128 10.75 -4.18 25.91
CA HIS A 128 11.30 -2.94 25.34
C HIS A 128 11.60 -3.06 23.84
N ASN A 129 12.17 -4.18 23.40
CA ASN A 129 12.40 -4.45 21.97
C ASN A 129 11.09 -4.50 21.16
N MET A 130 10.00 -4.97 21.77
CA MET A 130 8.68 -4.99 21.14
C MET A 130 8.11 -3.58 20.99
N GLU A 131 8.22 -2.72 22.01
CA GLU A 131 7.84 -1.32 21.94
C GLU A 131 8.61 -0.56 20.84
N ASP A 132 9.92 -0.77 20.76
CA ASP A 132 10.77 -0.21 19.70
C ASP A 132 10.33 -0.66 18.31
N SER A 133 9.95 -1.94 18.16
CA SER A 133 9.48 -2.48 16.89
C SER A 133 8.13 -1.88 16.49
N LEU A 134 7.20 -1.74 17.44
CA LEU A 134 5.91 -1.07 17.21
C LEU A 134 6.09 0.39 16.78
N ARG A 135 7.04 1.11 17.41
CA ARG A 135 7.37 2.49 17.03
C ARG A 135 7.96 2.58 15.63
N LYS A 136 8.89 1.68 15.26
CA LYS A 136 9.44 1.63 13.89
C LYS A 136 8.38 1.36 12.84
N ILE A 137 7.44 0.47 13.14
CA ILE A 137 6.31 0.19 12.25
C ILE A 137 5.46 1.43 12.04
N TYR A 138 5.17 2.17 13.11
CA TYR A 138 4.47 3.44 13.02
C TYR A 138 5.20 4.44 12.12
N GLU A 139 6.51 4.62 12.28
CA GLU A 139 7.33 5.50 11.43
C GLU A 139 7.32 5.08 9.95
N ILE A 140 7.40 3.77 9.68
CA ILE A 140 7.32 3.23 8.32
C ILE A 140 5.95 3.53 7.71
N LEU A 141 4.86 3.29 8.46
CA LEU A 141 3.50 3.57 8.02
C LEU A 141 3.29 5.06 7.71
N GLN A 142 3.78 5.97 8.55
CA GLN A 142 3.77 7.42 8.27
C GLN A 142 4.52 7.75 6.97
N SER A 143 5.68 7.12 6.77
CA SER A 143 6.47 7.33 5.56
C SER A 143 5.76 6.84 4.29
N ILE A 144 5.00 5.74 4.36
CA ILE A 144 4.20 5.23 3.25
C ILE A 144 2.97 6.12 3.03
N GLN A 145 2.33 6.60 4.10
CA GLN A 145 1.20 7.54 4.03
C GLN A 145 1.59 8.81 3.26
N HIS A 146 2.75 9.38 3.58
CA HIS A 146 3.27 10.57 2.91
C HIS A 146 3.46 10.33 1.40
N ASP A 147 4.05 9.20 1.03
CA ASP A 147 4.21 8.83 -0.37
C ASP A 147 2.86 8.62 -1.08
N CYS A 148 1.87 8.01 -0.41
CA CYS A 148 0.52 7.84 -0.95
C CYS A 148 -0.15 9.19 -1.25
N ILE A 149 0.02 10.18 -0.37
CA ILE A 149 -0.50 11.54 -0.58
C ILE A 149 0.17 12.18 -1.79
N ASN A 150 1.49 12.12 -1.87
CA ASN A 150 2.25 12.69 -2.99
C ASN A 150 1.99 11.98 -4.33
N HIS A 151 1.60 10.70 -4.31
CA HIS A 151 1.31 9.93 -5.52
C HIS A 151 -0.14 10.15 -6.05
N LYS A 152 -1.03 10.72 -5.24
CA LYS A 152 -2.39 11.08 -5.67
C LYS A 152 -2.44 12.41 -6.44
N VAL A 153 -1.48 13.30 -6.19
CA VAL A 153 -1.24 14.55 -6.94
C VAL A 153 -0.67 14.20 -8.31
#